data_AF-A0A0C3BLD3-F1
#
_entry.id   AF-A0A0C3BLD3-F1
#
_cell.length_a   1.000
_cell.length_b   1.000
_cell.length_c   1.000
_cell.angle_alpha   90.00
_cell.angle_beta   90.00
_cell.angle_gamma   90.00
#
_symmetry.space_group_name_H-M   'P 1'
#
loop_
_entity.id
_entity.type
_entity.pdbx_description
1 polymer ?
#
loop_
_entity_poly.entity_id
_entity_poly.type
_entity_poly.pdbx_seq_one_letter_code
_entity_poly.pdbx_strand_id
1 'polypeptide(L)'
;MRLVVLSSAILVSASAYDRRASFTKSNGQTAKALAAKFKTLTVNSPCTDGENVCLNNGDFAKCSNGKFVATPCGAGLKCEVLPLVNSAGTSVTCDTPADDSACLSATGAKRTTLELAHRAVTAPPACKSTNKRSTGISIAKRIGQIDLPAVAQSWQDLCLKSGGDITTNTPCITLAGMNGINALLVNAGACDQQKNADAMVDFAKSKHSRNALNTNGITPSTPYCEQAPRNPELNGIVNTQLQGVDPGIFSVPGGGTVPFGDPSSCPFGQKPDVSTCTCK
;
A
#
# COMPACT_ATOMS: atom_id res chain seq x y z
N MET A 1 -50.46 -10.96 -25.85
CA MET A 1 -49.13 -11.58 -26.00
C MET A 1 -48.07 -10.47 -26.11
N ARG A 2 -47.43 -10.11 -25.00
CA ARG A 2 -46.15 -9.37 -24.98
C ARG A 2 -45.37 -9.87 -23.76
N LEU A 3 -44.36 -10.70 -24.02
CA LEU A 3 -43.36 -11.12 -23.03
C LEU A 3 -42.44 -9.92 -22.75
N VAL A 4 -42.23 -9.61 -21.47
CA VAL A 4 -41.13 -8.76 -21.02
C VAL A 4 -40.15 -9.69 -20.29
N VAL A 5 -38.99 -9.93 -20.92
CA VAL A 5 -37.88 -10.66 -20.32
C VAL A 5 -37.05 -9.66 -19.52
N LEU A 6 -37.12 -9.69 -18.19
CA LEU A 6 -36.14 -9.02 -17.34
C LEU A 6 -34.92 -9.93 -17.19
N SER A 7 -33.83 -9.58 -17.89
CA SER A 7 -32.50 -10.12 -17.63
C SER A 7 -31.94 -9.52 -16.34
N SER A 8 -31.92 -10.28 -15.26
CA SER A 8 -31.16 -9.96 -14.05
C SER A 8 -29.70 -10.40 -14.24
N ALA A 9 -28.80 -9.44 -14.47
CA ALA A 9 -27.36 -9.67 -14.46
C ALA A 9 -26.85 -9.93 -13.03
N ILE A 10 -26.04 -10.97 -12.89
CA ILE A 10 -25.45 -11.44 -11.64
C ILE A 10 -24.37 -10.45 -11.16
N LEU A 11 -24.57 -9.86 -9.97
CA LEU A 11 -23.56 -9.13 -9.21
C LEU A 11 -22.70 -10.12 -8.41
N VAL A 12 -21.51 -10.45 -8.89
CA VAL A 12 -20.48 -11.14 -8.09
C VAL A 12 -19.15 -10.42 -8.28
N SER A 13 -18.81 -9.49 -7.37
CA SER A 13 -17.42 -8.99 -7.19
C SER A 13 -17.13 -8.33 -5.84
N ALA A 14 -18.12 -8.01 -4.98
CA ALA A 14 -17.86 -7.36 -3.68
C ALA A 14 -17.37 -8.32 -2.57
N SER A 15 -17.58 -9.64 -2.71
CA SER A 15 -17.38 -10.61 -1.60
C SER A 15 -15.93 -11.07 -1.36
N ALA A 16 -15.00 -10.75 -2.25
CA ALA A 16 -13.61 -11.22 -2.14
C ALA A 16 -12.76 -10.32 -1.21
N TYR A 17 -13.01 -9.01 -1.21
CA TYR A 17 -12.24 -8.03 -0.43
C TYR A 17 -12.61 -8.01 1.06
N ASP A 18 -13.91 -8.10 1.39
CA ASP A 18 -14.37 -8.25 2.79
C ASP A 18 -13.83 -9.54 3.43
N ARG A 19 -13.72 -10.62 2.64
CA ARG A 19 -13.17 -11.90 3.12
C ARG A 19 -11.70 -11.76 3.50
N ARG A 20 -10.86 -11.08 2.69
CA ARG A 20 -9.43 -10.90 2.96
C ARG A 20 -9.17 -10.17 4.27
N ALA A 21 -9.81 -9.01 4.47
CA ALA A 21 -9.68 -8.26 5.71
C ALA A 21 -10.23 -9.01 6.93
N SER A 22 -11.26 -9.85 6.77
CA SER A 22 -11.84 -10.61 7.88
C SER A 22 -10.87 -11.64 8.47
N PHE A 23 -10.03 -12.26 7.64
CA PHE A 23 -9.14 -13.33 8.11
C PHE A 23 -7.73 -12.86 8.45
N THR A 24 -7.18 -11.76 7.91
CA THR A 24 -5.77 -11.39 8.14
C THR A 24 -5.41 -11.30 9.63
N LYS A 25 -6.26 -10.63 10.43
CA LYS A 25 -6.06 -10.52 11.88
C LYS A 25 -6.28 -11.86 12.59
N SER A 26 -7.30 -12.61 12.17
CA SER A 26 -7.59 -13.94 12.73
C SER A 26 -6.42 -14.89 12.48
N ASN A 27 -5.89 -14.91 11.27
CA ASN A 27 -4.72 -15.67 10.86
C ASN A 27 -3.51 -15.29 11.71
N GLY A 28 -3.27 -13.99 11.93
CA GLY A 28 -2.20 -13.54 12.83
C GLY A 28 -2.38 -13.96 14.28
N GLN A 29 -3.60 -13.99 14.79
CA GLN A 29 -3.90 -14.48 16.15
C GLN A 29 -3.72 -16.00 16.25
N THR A 30 -4.21 -16.75 15.26
CA THR A 30 -4.03 -18.20 15.16
C THR A 30 -2.56 -18.58 15.01
N ALA A 31 -1.80 -17.86 14.18
CA ALA A 31 -0.37 -18.06 14.01
C ALA A 31 0.38 -17.92 15.34
N LYS A 32 0.08 -16.87 16.13
CA LYS A 32 0.67 -16.69 17.47
C LYS A 32 0.30 -17.80 18.44
N ALA A 33 -0.97 -18.22 18.44
CA ALA A 33 -1.43 -19.30 19.31
C ALA A 33 -0.76 -20.64 18.95
N LEU A 34 -0.64 -20.94 17.65
CA LEU A 34 0.04 -22.12 17.14
C LEU A 34 1.53 -22.09 17.44
N ALA A 35 2.22 -20.96 17.21
CA ALA A 35 3.62 -20.79 17.57
C ALA A 35 3.87 -21.00 19.08
N ALA A 36 2.96 -20.53 19.94
CA ALA A 36 3.04 -20.77 21.37
C ALA A 36 2.82 -22.26 21.73
N LYS A 37 1.88 -22.95 21.09
CA LYS A 37 1.65 -24.40 21.25
C LYS A 37 2.87 -25.20 20.79
N PHE A 38 3.45 -24.82 19.66
CA PHE A 38 4.58 -25.50 19.03
C PHE A 38 5.85 -25.48 19.88
N LYS A 39 6.06 -24.42 20.68
CA LYS A 39 7.14 -24.36 21.67
C LYS A 39 7.08 -25.46 22.74
N THR A 40 5.94 -26.12 22.92
CA THR A 40 5.81 -27.24 23.87
C THR A 40 5.94 -28.61 23.21
N LEU A 41 6.07 -28.68 21.87
CA LEU A 41 6.12 -29.93 21.13
C LEU A 41 7.56 -30.40 20.92
N THR A 42 7.74 -31.71 21.03
CA THR A 42 8.99 -32.42 20.75
C THR A 42 8.71 -33.58 19.81
N VAL A 43 9.74 -34.24 19.29
CA VAL A 43 9.58 -35.46 18.46
C VAL A 43 8.78 -36.58 19.15
N ASN A 44 8.73 -36.58 20.48
CA ASN A 44 8.01 -37.56 21.28
C ASN A 44 6.58 -37.15 21.62
N SER A 45 6.16 -35.94 21.25
CA SER A 45 4.78 -35.50 21.46
C SER A 45 3.82 -36.31 20.60
N PRO A 46 2.68 -36.76 21.14
CA PRO A 46 1.67 -37.45 20.35
C PRO A 46 1.07 -36.48 19.32
N CYS A 47 0.78 -36.97 18.12
CA CYS A 47 0.27 -36.16 17.02
C CYS A 47 -0.68 -36.93 16.11
N THR A 48 -1.37 -36.21 15.22
CA THR A 48 -2.23 -36.80 14.20
C THR A 48 -1.49 -36.86 12.87
N ASP A 49 -1.52 -38.00 12.18
CA ASP A 49 -0.80 -38.18 10.92
C ASP A 49 -1.11 -37.09 9.90
N GLY A 50 -0.05 -36.53 9.31
CA GLY A 50 -0.14 -35.41 8.38
C GLY A 50 -0.12 -34.02 9.01
N GLU A 51 -0.18 -33.88 10.34
CA GLU A 51 0.00 -32.59 11.02
C GLU A 51 1.42 -32.06 10.82
N ASN A 52 1.55 -30.81 10.37
CA ASN A 52 2.82 -30.11 10.28
C ASN A 52 2.96 -29.13 11.45
N VAL A 53 4.11 -29.14 12.11
CA VAL A 53 4.39 -28.29 13.27
C VAL A 53 5.82 -27.75 13.24
N CYS A 54 6.07 -26.75 14.07
CA CYS A 54 7.42 -26.40 14.49
C CYS A 54 7.69 -27.05 15.84
N LEU A 55 8.83 -27.73 15.97
CA LEU A 55 9.26 -28.28 17.25
C LEU A 55 9.94 -27.20 18.10
N ASN A 56 10.07 -27.45 19.39
CA ASN A 56 10.66 -26.52 20.35
C ASN A 56 12.12 -26.11 20.05
N ASN A 57 12.85 -26.91 19.29
CA ASN A 57 14.21 -26.62 18.82
C ASN A 57 14.25 -25.76 17.52
N GLY A 58 13.07 -25.49 16.94
CA GLY A 58 12.91 -24.71 15.72
C GLY A 58 12.98 -25.51 14.43
N ASP A 59 12.92 -26.85 14.50
CA ASP A 59 12.85 -27.71 13.32
C ASP A 59 11.41 -27.82 12.81
N PHE A 60 11.26 -27.95 11.50
CA PHE A 60 9.99 -28.33 10.90
C PHE A 60 9.73 -29.82 11.18
N ALA A 61 8.51 -30.21 11.48
CA ALA A 61 8.18 -31.61 11.62
C ALA A 61 6.82 -31.95 11.03
N LYS A 62 6.71 -33.16 10.50
CA LYS A 62 5.46 -33.75 10.04
C LYS A 62 5.15 -34.99 10.87
N CYS A 63 3.91 -35.14 11.30
CA CYS A 63 3.46 -36.33 12.01
C CYS A 63 3.33 -37.53 11.07
N SER A 64 3.87 -38.67 11.50
CA SER A 64 3.77 -39.96 10.82
C SER A 64 3.73 -41.09 11.86
N ASN A 65 2.74 -41.97 11.78
CA ASN A 65 2.45 -43.03 12.75
C ASN A 65 2.35 -42.51 14.20
N GLY A 66 1.70 -41.36 14.40
CA GLY A 66 1.47 -40.76 15.71
C GLY A 66 2.70 -40.12 16.38
N LYS A 67 3.82 -39.97 15.66
CA LYS A 67 5.03 -39.28 16.12
C LYS A 67 5.52 -38.23 15.13
N PHE A 68 6.13 -37.16 15.63
CA PHE A 68 6.71 -36.11 14.78
C PHE A 68 8.06 -36.54 14.22
N VAL A 69 8.18 -36.48 12.89
CA VAL A 69 9.44 -36.67 12.17
C VAL A 69 10.02 -35.29 11.86
N ALA A 70 11.10 -34.94 12.53
CA ALA A 70 11.77 -33.64 12.37
C ALA A 70 12.61 -33.58 11.08
N THR A 71 12.57 -32.44 10.43
CA THR A 71 13.41 -32.04 9.30
C THR A 71 14.00 -30.66 9.64
N PRO A 72 15.31 -30.57 9.89
CA PRO A 72 15.94 -29.29 10.19
C PRO A 72 15.75 -28.29 9.05
N CYS A 73 15.49 -27.03 9.42
CA CYS A 73 15.47 -25.94 8.45
C CYS A 73 16.89 -25.64 7.95
N GLY A 74 16.98 -25.11 6.72
CA GLY A 74 18.27 -24.68 6.14
C GLY A 74 18.98 -23.60 6.98
N ALA A 75 20.27 -23.38 6.72
CA ALA A 75 21.07 -22.42 7.48
C ALA A 75 20.42 -21.02 7.49
N GLY A 76 20.28 -20.45 8.69
CA GLY A 76 19.65 -19.14 8.91
C GLY A 76 18.13 -19.16 8.98
N LEU A 77 17.48 -20.31 8.76
CA LEU A 77 16.03 -20.46 8.84
C LEU A 77 15.61 -21.17 10.14
N LYS A 78 14.39 -20.90 10.57
CA LYS A 78 13.67 -21.57 11.64
C LYS A 78 12.28 -21.93 11.15
N CYS A 79 11.71 -23.00 11.71
CA CYS A 79 10.32 -23.29 11.46
C CYS A 79 9.48 -22.22 12.14
N GLU A 80 8.67 -21.54 11.35
CA GLU A 80 7.77 -20.48 11.79
C GLU A 80 6.33 -20.76 11.33
N VAL A 81 5.37 -20.11 12.00
CA VAL A 81 3.95 -20.20 11.65
C VAL A 81 3.49 -18.89 11.04
N LEU A 82 3.43 -18.84 9.71
CA LEU A 82 3.10 -17.64 8.98
C LEU A 82 1.59 -17.51 8.76
N PRO A 83 1.00 -16.31 8.95
CA PRO A 83 -0.40 -16.06 8.62
C PRO A 83 -0.61 -16.07 7.10
N LEU A 84 -1.63 -16.78 6.61
CA LEU A 84 -1.96 -16.73 5.17
C LEU A 84 -2.53 -15.36 4.79
N VAL A 85 -2.07 -14.83 3.65
CA VAL A 85 -2.43 -13.47 3.19
C VAL A 85 -3.61 -13.46 2.20
N ASN A 86 -3.82 -14.56 1.49
CA ASN A 86 -4.85 -14.67 0.43
C ASN A 86 -6.00 -15.63 0.78
N SER A 87 -5.93 -16.31 1.92
CA SER A 87 -6.96 -17.22 2.41
C SER A 87 -6.99 -17.27 3.94
N ALA A 88 -8.07 -17.79 4.52
CA ALA A 88 -8.11 -18.08 5.95
C ALA A 88 -7.12 -19.20 6.31
N GLY A 89 -6.47 -19.08 7.47
CA GLY A 89 -5.55 -20.05 8.01
C GLY A 89 -4.11 -19.57 8.16
N THR A 90 -3.23 -20.52 8.43
CA THR A 90 -1.80 -20.30 8.67
C THR A 90 -1.01 -21.35 7.88
N SER A 91 0.26 -21.06 7.60
CA SER A 91 1.21 -22.00 7.03
C SER A 91 2.33 -22.27 8.03
N VAL A 92 2.86 -23.49 8.01
CA VAL A 92 4.03 -23.88 8.79
C VAL A 92 5.16 -24.08 7.79
N THR A 93 6.23 -23.29 7.89
CA THR A 93 7.34 -23.32 6.91
C THR A 93 8.65 -22.89 7.56
N CYS A 94 9.77 -23.26 6.92
CA CYS A 94 11.07 -22.71 7.28
C CYS A 94 11.21 -21.30 6.72
N ASP A 95 11.43 -20.32 7.58
CA ASP A 95 11.66 -18.92 7.22
C ASP A 95 12.65 -18.25 8.18
N THR A 96 12.98 -16.99 7.96
CA THR A 96 13.77 -16.20 8.89
C THR A 96 12.90 -15.68 10.04
N PRO A 97 13.40 -15.64 11.29
CA PRO A 97 12.67 -15.04 12.41
C PRO A 97 12.30 -13.56 12.19
N ALA A 98 13.08 -12.87 11.34
CA ALA A 98 12.80 -11.49 10.95
C ALA A 98 11.55 -11.41 10.06
N ASP A 99 11.39 -12.31 9.09
CA ASP A 99 10.23 -12.33 8.21
C ASP A 99 8.94 -12.77 8.94
N ASP A 100 9.03 -13.76 9.84
CA ASP A 100 7.89 -14.11 10.73
C ASP A 100 7.43 -12.90 11.54
N SER A 101 8.37 -12.18 12.16
CA SER A 101 8.08 -10.98 12.94
C SER A 101 7.44 -9.88 12.09
N ALA A 102 7.88 -9.70 10.83
CA ALA A 102 7.32 -8.74 9.90
C ALA A 102 5.89 -9.14 9.49
N CYS A 103 5.70 -10.40 9.10
CA CYS A 103 4.43 -10.99 8.69
C CYS A 103 3.38 -10.94 9.82
N LEU A 104 3.75 -11.33 11.05
CA LEU A 104 2.88 -11.21 12.23
C LEU A 104 2.53 -9.75 12.57
N SER A 105 3.48 -8.83 12.39
CA SER A 105 3.23 -7.40 12.62
C SER A 105 2.26 -6.82 11.60
N ALA A 106 2.37 -7.23 10.34
CA ALA A 106 1.46 -6.83 9.26
C ALA A 106 0.01 -7.26 9.49
N THR A 107 -0.24 -8.31 10.31
CA THR A 107 -1.62 -8.74 10.62
C THR A 107 -2.38 -7.86 11.59
N GLY A 108 -1.70 -6.98 12.34
CA GLY A 108 -2.31 -6.21 13.42
C GLY A 108 -2.81 -7.06 14.61
N ALA A 109 -2.47 -8.35 14.69
CA ALA A 109 -2.72 -9.18 15.87
C ALA A 109 -1.87 -8.68 17.04
N LYS A 110 -2.45 -8.32 18.19
CA LYS A 110 -1.67 -7.92 19.38
C LYS A 110 -0.82 -9.09 19.90
N ARG A 111 0.37 -8.81 20.47
CA ARG A 111 1.17 -9.80 21.22
C ARG A 111 0.42 -10.18 22.51
N THR A 112 0.34 -11.47 22.84
CA THR A 112 -0.04 -11.92 24.18
C THR A 112 1.08 -11.58 25.15
N THR A 113 0.68 -11.06 26.29
CA THR A 113 1.45 -10.57 27.42
C THR A 113 2.46 -11.58 27.96
N LEU A 114 3.70 -11.56 27.47
CA LEU A 114 4.88 -11.91 28.25
C LEU A 114 6.08 -11.17 27.61
N GLU A 115 6.84 -10.46 28.45
CA GLU A 115 7.96 -9.57 28.08
C GLU A 115 7.64 -8.29 27.29
N LEU A 116 6.73 -7.47 27.80
CA LEU A 116 6.99 -6.03 27.81
C LEU A 116 7.19 -5.63 29.27
N ALA A 117 8.42 -5.76 29.77
CA ALA A 117 8.85 -4.98 30.92
C ALA A 117 8.86 -3.51 30.48
N HIS A 118 7.67 -2.90 30.45
CA HIS A 118 7.55 -1.46 30.39
C HIS A 118 8.18 -0.93 31.67
N ARG A 119 9.37 -0.35 31.57
CA ARG A 119 9.65 0.79 32.43
C ARG A 119 8.51 1.76 32.19
N ALA A 120 7.68 1.99 33.20
CA ALA A 120 6.61 2.97 33.12
C ALA A 120 7.26 4.34 32.84
N VAL A 121 7.27 4.76 31.58
CA VAL A 121 7.76 6.08 31.20
C VAL A 121 6.68 7.06 31.62
N THR A 122 6.93 7.79 32.70
CA THR A 122 6.01 8.80 33.20
C THR A 122 6.05 10.01 32.29
N ALA A 123 4.92 10.37 31.67
CA ALA A 123 4.83 11.59 30.89
C ALA A 123 5.09 12.82 31.78
N PRO A 124 5.76 13.88 31.25
CA PRO A 124 6.01 15.11 32.00
C PRO A 124 4.72 15.70 32.60
N PRO A 125 4.77 16.32 33.79
CA PRO A 125 3.60 16.93 34.44
C PRO A 125 2.86 17.95 33.56
N ALA A 126 3.57 18.66 32.69
CA ALA A 126 2.99 19.61 31.73
C ALA A 126 2.06 18.95 30.70
N CYS A 127 2.27 17.66 30.39
CA CYS A 127 1.40 16.89 29.49
C CYS A 127 0.15 16.33 30.20
N LYS A 128 0.05 16.48 31.53
CA LYS A 128 -1.12 16.05 32.32
C LYS A 128 -2.19 17.14 32.49
N SER A 129 -1.85 18.43 32.32
CA SER A 129 -2.74 19.54 32.68
C SER A 129 -3.61 20.09 31.55
N THR A 130 -3.49 19.59 30.32
CA THR A 130 -4.36 19.99 29.20
C THR A 130 -5.42 18.93 28.94
N ASN A 131 -6.60 19.12 29.55
CA ASN A 131 -7.84 18.40 29.28
C ASN A 131 -8.33 18.59 27.82
N LYS A 132 -7.62 18.06 26.82
CA LYS A 132 -8.13 17.81 25.45
C LYS A 132 -7.46 16.61 24.77
N ARG A 133 -7.43 15.46 25.43
CA ARG A 133 -7.59 14.17 24.73
C ARG A 133 -8.23 13.20 25.70
N SER A 134 -9.51 12.90 25.47
CA SER A 134 -10.28 11.99 26.30
C SER A 134 -9.55 10.64 26.45
N THR A 135 -9.11 10.33 27.66
CA THR A 135 -8.69 8.97 28.04
C THR A 135 -9.89 8.10 28.47
N GLY A 136 -11.10 8.65 28.41
CA GLY A 136 -12.38 7.96 28.63
C GLY A 136 -13.04 7.48 27.33
N ILE A 137 -12.28 6.94 26.38
CA ILE A 137 -12.85 6.09 25.33
C ILE A 137 -12.85 4.68 25.92
N SER A 138 -14.04 4.16 26.27
CA SER A 138 -14.26 2.72 26.31
C SER A 138 -13.58 2.14 25.08
N ILE A 139 -12.72 1.13 25.24
CA ILE A 139 -11.96 0.56 24.12
C ILE A 139 -12.94 -0.09 23.13
N ALA A 140 -13.59 0.73 22.29
CA ALA A 140 -13.95 0.34 20.96
C ALA A 140 -12.62 -0.03 20.31
N LYS A 141 -12.48 -1.32 20.01
CA LYS A 141 -11.56 -1.90 19.03
C LYS A 141 -11.04 -0.80 18.10
N ARG A 142 -9.73 -0.52 18.15
CA ARG A 142 -9.04 0.55 17.39
C ARG A 142 -9.75 0.85 16.07
N ILE A 143 -9.90 2.16 15.80
CA ILE A 143 -9.99 2.74 14.46
C ILE A 143 -8.92 2.05 13.60
N GLY A 144 -9.28 0.98 12.92
CA GLY A 144 -8.57 0.62 11.71
C GLY A 144 -8.87 1.74 10.74
N GLN A 145 -7.88 2.22 10.01
CA GLN A 145 -8.17 2.86 8.73
C GLN A 145 -8.79 1.79 7.84
N ILE A 146 -10.10 1.59 7.97
CA ILE A 146 -10.89 0.65 7.15
C ILE A 146 -10.86 1.06 5.68
N ASP A 147 -10.55 2.33 5.44
CA ASP A 147 -10.39 2.94 4.15
C ASP A 147 -9.00 2.70 3.55
N LEU A 148 -7.98 2.32 4.33
CA LEU A 148 -6.62 2.12 3.80
C LEU A 148 -6.57 1.13 2.62
N PRO A 149 -7.26 -0.03 2.65
CA PRO A 149 -7.34 -0.91 1.49
C PRO A 149 -8.06 -0.28 0.29
N ALA A 150 -9.12 0.50 0.52
CA ALA A 150 -9.85 1.18 -0.54
C ALA A 150 -9.02 2.32 -1.15
N VAL A 151 -8.27 3.06 -0.33
CA VAL A 151 -7.31 4.08 -0.74
C VAL A 151 -6.19 3.42 -1.55
N ALA A 152 -5.61 2.32 -1.06
CA ALA A 152 -4.59 1.55 -1.76
C ALA A 152 -5.08 1.08 -3.14
N GLN A 153 -6.29 0.52 -3.20
CA GLN A 153 -6.89 0.07 -4.45
C GLN A 153 -7.16 1.23 -5.40
N SER A 154 -7.74 2.33 -4.91
CA SER A 154 -7.99 3.52 -5.73
C SER A 154 -6.70 4.08 -6.33
N TRP A 155 -5.59 3.94 -5.61
CA TRP A 155 -4.28 4.38 -6.07
C TRP A 155 -3.69 3.45 -7.13
N GLN A 156 -3.76 2.13 -6.92
CA GLN A 156 -3.35 1.13 -7.91
C GLN A 156 -4.15 1.29 -9.22
N ASP A 157 -5.46 1.49 -9.10
CA ASP A 157 -6.34 1.72 -10.25
C ASP A 157 -5.94 2.99 -11.02
N LEU A 158 -5.58 4.06 -10.30
CA LEU A 158 -5.10 5.30 -10.90
C LEU A 158 -3.76 5.11 -11.61
N CYS A 159 -2.83 4.35 -11.01
CA CYS A 159 -1.55 4.02 -11.62
C CYS A 159 -1.71 3.27 -12.94
N LEU A 160 -2.58 2.25 -12.96
CA LEU A 160 -2.90 1.50 -14.18
C LEU A 160 -3.54 2.39 -15.24
N LYS A 161 -4.51 3.23 -14.86
CA LYS A 161 -5.16 4.18 -15.77
C LYS A 161 -4.20 5.22 -16.35
N SER A 162 -3.14 5.55 -15.64
CA SER A 162 -2.11 6.50 -16.09
C SER A 162 -1.08 5.85 -17.02
N GLY A 163 -1.24 4.57 -17.36
CA GLY A 163 -0.29 3.81 -18.19
C GLY A 163 0.93 3.31 -17.44
N GLY A 164 0.97 3.43 -16.11
CA GLY A 164 1.92 2.72 -15.26
C GLY A 164 1.48 1.27 -15.04
N ASP A 165 2.31 0.48 -14.39
CA ASP A 165 1.98 -0.88 -13.98
C ASP A 165 2.02 -1.03 -12.44
N ILE A 166 1.54 -2.17 -11.95
CA ILE A 166 1.47 -2.50 -10.51
C ILE A 166 2.53 -3.52 -10.05
N THR A 167 3.49 -3.84 -10.92
CA THR A 167 4.46 -4.93 -10.73
C THR A 167 5.91 -4.45 -10.69
N THR A 168 6.19 -3.31 -11.30
CA THR A 168 7.50 -2.65 -11.29
C THR A 168 7.51 -1.62 -10.18
N ASN A 169 8.68 -1.40 -9.55
CA ASN A 169 8.87 -0.41 -8.48
C ASN A 169 8.85 1.04 -9.02
N THR A 170 7.87 1.39 -9.86
CA THR A 170 7.68 2.74 -10.39
C THR A 170 7.32 3.72 -9.28
N PRO A 171 7.59 5.02 -9.47
CA PRO A 171 7.20 6.06 -8.51
C PRO A 171 5.71 6.03 -8.14
N CYS A 172 4.84 5.62 -9.08
CA CYS A 172 3.40 5.56 -8.86
C CYS A 172 3.01 4.59 -7.73
N ILE A 173 3.59 3.38 -7.71
CA ILE A 173 3.38 2.40 -6.64
C ILE A 173 4.22 2.74 -5.42
N THR A 174 5.49 3.09 -5.62
CA THR A 174 6.45 3.17 -4.52
C THR A 174 6.11 4.32 -3.58
N LEU A 175 5.82 5.51 -4.10
CA LEU A 175 5.63 6.72 -3.28
C LEU A 175 4.27 6.73 -2.57
N ALA A 176 3.18 6.59 -3.31
CA ALA A 176 1.85 6.75 -2.72
C ALA A 176 1.16 5.41 -2.38
N GLY A 177 1.60 4.29 -2.95
CA GLY A 177 1.19 2.95 -2.52
C GLY A 177 2.01 2.47 -1.32
N MET A 178 3.20 1.91 -1.56
CA MET A 178 4.00 1.24 -0.53
C MET A 178 4.44 2.20 0.58
N ASN A 179 5.19 3.25 0.24
CA ASN A 179 5.78 4.14 1.25
C ASN A 179 4.71 4.96 1.96
N GLY A 180 3.73 5.49 1.21
CA GLY A 180 2.60 6.23 1.76
C GLY A 180 1.80 5.44 2.78
N ILE A 181 1.45 4.18 2.46
CA ILE A 181 0.70 3.31 3.38
C ILE A 181 1.58 2.83 4.54
N ASN A 182 2.80 2.40 4.25
CA ASN A 182 3.72 1.89 5.28
C ASN A 182 4.03 2.94 6.34
N ALA A 183 4.13 4.22 5.95
CA ALA A 183 4.32 5.33 6.87
C ALA A 183 3.16 5.56 7.85
N LEU A 184 1.98 4.97 7.60
CA LEU A 184 0.80 5.07 8.47
C LEU A 184 0.63 3.85 9.39
N LEU A 185 1.45 2.81 9.22
CA LEU A 185 1.37 1.60 10.01
C LEU A 185 1.91 1.82 11.43
N VAL A 186 1.41 1.01 12.37
CA VAL A 186 1.82 1.10 13.79
C VAL A 186 3.31 0.83 14.03
N ASN A 187 3.97 0.15 13.10
CA ASN A 187 5.40 -0.15 13.12
C ASN A 187 6.23 0.79 12.23
N ALA A 188 5.63 1.84 11.66
CA ALA A 188 6.36 2.86 10.91
C ALA A 188 7.41 3.55 11.80
N GLY A 189 8.58 3.84 11.23
CA GLY A 189 9.57 4.71 11.85
C GLY A 189 9.02 6.13 12.01
N ALA A 190 9.47 6.83 13.05
CA ALA A 190 8.99 8.17 13.36
C ALA A 190 9.15 9.19 12.20
N CYS A 191 10.12 8.96 11.31
CA CYS A 191 10.40 9.85 10.18
C CYS A 191 9.83 9.36 8.84
N ASP A 192 9.19 8.19 8.78
CA ASP A 192 8.83 7.56 7.50
C ASP A 192 7.79 8.37 6.73
N GLN A 193 6.84 8.98 7.45
CA GLN A 193 5.87 9.90 6.85
C GLN A 193 6.55 11.12 6.23
N GLN A 194 7.53 11.69 6.93
CA GLN A 194 8.27 12.86 6.45
C GLN A 194 9.10 12.51 5.22
N LYS A 195 9.87 11.42 5.26
CA LYS A 195 10.68 10.96 4.13
C LYS A 195 9.84 10.67 2.88
N ASN A 196 8.65 10.10 3.06
CA ASN A 196 7.76 9.86 1.93
C ASN A 196 7.24 11.16 1.33
N ALA A 197 6.86 12.14 2.17
CA ALA A 197 6.43 13.45 1.70
C ALA A 197 7.56 14.15 0.91
N ASP A 198 8.79 14.11 1.41
CA ASP A 198 9.96 14.67 0.73
C ASP A 198 10.17 14.01 -0.64
N ALA A 199 10.11 12.67 -0.70
CA ALA A 199 10.24 11.93 -1.96
C ALA A 199 9.13 12.26 -2.98
N MET A 200 7.90 12.51 -2.51
CA MET A 200 6.80 12.95 -3.38
C MET A 200 7.04 14.36 -3.94
N VAL A 201 7.60 15.27 -3.14
CA VAL A 201 7.96 16.62 -3.58
C VAL A 201 9.12 16.56 -4.59
N ASP A 202 10.12 15.73 -4.34
CA ASP A 202 11.25 15.55 -5.26
C ASP A 202 10.80 14.97 -6.60
N PHE A 203 9.91 13.98 -6.56
CA PHE A 203 9.28 13.44 -7.78
C PHE A 203 8.43 14.48 -8.51
N ALA A 204 7.70 15.35 -7.79
CA ALA A 204 6.96 16.43 -8.44
C ALA A 204 7.89 17.40 -9.19
N LYS A 205 9.15 17.55 -8.74
CA LYS A 205 10.15 18.44 -9.36
C LYS A 205 10.89 17.83 -10.55
N SER A 206 10.82 16.51 -10.80
CA SER A 206 11.60 15.86 -11.87
C SER A 206 11.12 16.13 -13.30
N LYS A 207 10.05 16.90 -13.50
CA LYS A 207 9.48 17.36 -14.79
C LYS A 207 9.36 16.24 -15.84
N HIS A 208 8.18 15.62 -15.91
CA HIS A 208 7.90 14.57 -16.88
C HIS A 208 7.03 15.09 -18.02
N SER A 209 7.29 14.64 -19.25
CA SER A 209 6.43 14.95 -20.39
C SER A 209 5.12 14.17 -20.30
N ARG A 210 4.00 14.82 -20.62
CA ARG A 210 2.72 14.11 -20.77
C ARG A 210 2.69 13.35 -22.09
N ASN A 211 2.06 12.18 -22.08
CA ASN A 211 1.80 11.42 -23.30
C ASN A 211 0.89 12.24 -24.24
N ALA A 212 1.18 12.18 -25.54
CA ALA A 212 0.40 12.82 -26.58
C ALA A 212 -0.02 11.78 -27.63
N LEU A 213 -1.22 11.94 -28.18
CA LEU A 213 -1.77 11.03 -29.19
C LEU A 213 -1.59 11.65 -30.59
N ASN A 214 -0.96 10.91 -31.50
CA ASN A 214 -0.96 11.31 -32.90
C ASN A 214 -2.35 11.04 -33.51
N THR A 215 -2.97 12.10 -34.02
CA THR A 215 -4.26 12.01 -34.72
C THR A 215 -4.09 12.59 -36.11
N ASN A 216 -4.25 11.74 -37.13
CA ASN A 216 -4.13 12.14 -38.54
C ASN A 216 -2.81 12.87 -38.88
N GLY A 217 -1.70 12.44 -38.30
CA GLY A 217 -0.36 12.98 -38.59
C GLY A 217 0.05 14.16 -37.71
N ILE A 218 -0.85 14.70 -36.89
CA ILE A 218 -0.55 15.77 -35.92
C ILE A 218 -0.49 15.17 -34.52
N THR A 219 0.61 15.39 -33.82
CA THR A 219 0.73 15.08 -32.39
C THR A 219 0.68 16.41 -31.63
N PRO A 220 -0.47 16.83 -31.07
CA PRO A 220 -0.56 18.12 -30.42
C PRO A 220 0.22 18.14 -29.09
N SER A 221 0.65 19.34 -28.71
CA SER A 221 1.12 19.64 -27.35
C SER A 221 0.00 19.43 -26.32
N THR A 222 0.38 19.27 -25.05
CA THR A 222 -0.59 19.18 -23.96
C THR A 222 -0.77 20.56 -23.29
N PRO A 223 -2.01 21.04 -23.09
CA PRO A 223 -2.28 22.26 -22.34
C PRO A 223 -1.62 22.30 -20.95
N TYR A 224 -1.26 23.50 -20.52
CA TYR A 224 -0.73 23.78 -19.18
C TYR A 224 -1.87 23.97 -18.16
N CYS A 225 -1.54 23.76 -16.88
CA CYS A 225 -2.46 24.08 -15.79
C CYS A 225 -2.52 25.60 -15.61
N GLU A 226 -3.72 26.16 -15.52
CA GLU A 226 -3.94 27.61 -15.33
C GLU A 226 -4.16 28.00 -13.86
N GLN A 227 -3.93 27.06 -12.94
CA GLN A 227 -4.07 27.29 -11.51
C GLN A 227 -2.70 27.35 -10.85
N ALA A 228 -2.52 28.34 -9.98
CA ALA A 228 -1.35 28.43 -9.11
C ALA A 228 -1.27 27.18 -8.21
N PRO A 229 -0.07 26.61 -7.99
CA PRO A 229 0.05 25.53 -7.03
C PRO A 229 -0.24 26.04 -5.61
N ARG A 230 -0.93 25.24 -4.80
CA ARG A 230 -1.17 25.55 -3.38
C ARG A 230 0.12 25.62 -2.57
N ASN A 231 1.10 24.80 -2.97
CA ASN A 231 2.37 24.63 -2.30
C ASN A 231 3.43 25.51 -2.97
N PRO A 232 3.98 26.52 -2.28
CA PRO A 232 4.86 27.52 -2.90
C PRO A 232 6.16 26.93 -3.46
N GLU A 233 6.64 25.82 -2.91
CA GLU A 233 7.81 25.09 -3.39
C GLU A 233 7.63 24.45 -4.78
N LEU A 234 6.39 24.44 -5.30
CA LEU A 234 6.06 23.95 -6.64
C LEU A 234 5.84 25.08 -7.65
N ASN A 235 6.02 26.35 -7.26
CA ASN A 235 5.89 27.49 -8.18
C ASN A 235 6.86 27.36 -9.36
N GLY A 236 6.34 27.57 -10.58
CA GLY A 236 7.12 27.47 -11.82
C GLY A 236 7.44 26.04 -12.27
N ILE A 237 7.00 25.02 -11.52
CA ILE A 237 7.10 23.62 -11.95
C ILE A 237 5.97 23.32 -12.93
N VAL A 238 6.34 23.01 -14.16
CA VAL A 238 5.44 22.50 -15.18
C VAL A 238 6.02 21.26 -15.83
N ASN A 239 5.15 20.37 -16.25
CA ASN A 239 5.51 19.23 -17.07
C ASN A 239 6.08 19.72 -18.42
N THR A 240 7.06 18.99 -18.94
CA THR A 240 7.61 19.25 -20.26
C THR A 240 6.62 18.83 -21.34
N GLN A 241 6.79 19.33 -22.56
CA GLN A 241 6.10 18.78 -23.72
C GLN A 241 6.87 17.53 -24.20
N LEU A 242 6.16 16.55 -24.76
CA LEU A 242 6.77 15.38 -25.35
C LEU A 242 7.59 15.80 -26.59
N GLN A 243 8.73 15.17 -26.84
CA GLN A 243 9.52 15.49 -28.03
C GLN A 243 8.74 15.14 -29.30
N GLY A 244 8.75 16.05 -30.29
CA GLY A 244 8.10 15.83 -31.59
C GLY A 244 6.60 16.16 -31.63
N VAL A 245 6.06 16.77 -30.57
CA VAL A 245 4.73 17.38 -30.64
C VAL A 245 4.75 18.67 -31.47
N ASP A 246 3.60 19.04 -32.00
CA ASP A 246 3.36 20.34 -32.63
C ASP A 246 3.25 21.43 -31.55
N PRO A 247 4.17 22.41 -31.50
CA PRO A 247 4.14 23.47 -30.50
C PRO A 247 3.05 24.53 -30.76
N GLY A 248 2.43 24.52 -31.94
CA GLY A 248 1.37 25.45 -32.34
C GLY A 248 -0.04 24.97 -31.99
N ILE A 249 -0.20 23.70 -31.62
CA ILE A 249 -1.51 23.06 -31.43
C ILE A 249 -1.52 22.34 -30.08
N PHE A 250 -2.53 22.61 -29.25
CA PHE A 250 -2.68 22.00 -27.93
C PHE A 250 -4.01 21.24 -27.84
N SER A 251 -3.99 20.05 -27.27
CA SER A 251 -5.21 19.24 -27.10
C SER A 251 -5.09 18.27 -25.93
N VAL A 252 -6.24 17.89 -25.37
CA VAL A 252 -6.36 16.73 -24.46
C VAL A 252 -7.43 15.77 -24.97
N PRO A 253 -7.35 14.46 -24.66
CA PRO A 253 -8.41 13.52 -25.01
C PRO A 253 -9.77 13.97 -24.45
N GLY A 254 -10.77 14.07 -25.32
CA GLY A 254 -12.12 14.53 -24.94
C GLY A 254 -12.26 16.04 -24.68
N GLY A 255 -11.15 16.79 -24.74
CA GLY A 255 -11.16 18.25 -24.77
C GLY A 255 -11.04 18.76 -26.20
N GLY A 256 -11.45 20.01 -26.42
CA GLY A 256 -11.23 20.70 -27.69
C GLY A 256 -9.74 20.91 -27.98
N THR A 257 -9.43 21.23 -29.23
CA THR A 257 -8.11 21.67 -29.66
C THR A 257 -8.03 23.19 -29.63
N VAL A 258 -6.93 23.73 -29.10
CA VAL A 258 -6.67 25.18 -29.05
C VAL A 258 -5.33 25.52 -29.71
N PRO A 259 -5.21 26.69 -30.36
CA PRO A 259 -3.95 27.13 -30.95
C PRO A 259 -3.02 27.72 -29.87
N PHE A 260 -1.72 27.79 -30.19
CA PHE A 260 -0.80 28.64 -29.45
C PHE A 260 -1.30 30.09 -29.45
N GLY A 261 -1.29 30.74 -28.29
CA GLY A 261 -1.95 32.03 -28.05
C GLY A 261 -3.14 31.94 -27.10
N ASP A 262 -3.72 30.75 -26.94
CA ASP A 262 -4.69 30.46 -25.89
C ASP A 262 -4.03 30.57 -24.48
N PRO A 263 -4.74 31.01 -23.43
CA PRO A 263 -4.18 31.08 -22.08
C PRO A 263 -3.54 29.76 -21.60
N SER A 264 -4.08 28.61 -22.03
CA SER A 264 -3.56 27.29 -21.66
C SER A 264 -2.34 26.83 -22.47
N SER A 265 -1.93 27.61 -23.47
CA SER A 265 -0.76 27.32 -24.31
C SER A 265 0.58 27.73 -23.67
N CYS A 266 0.55 28.43 -22.53
CA CYS A 266 1.74 28.79 -21.75
C CYS A 266 1.65 28.35 -20.29
N PRO A 267 2.79 28.13 -19.62
CA PRO A 267 2.84 27.89 -18.18
C PRO A 267 2.08 28.97 -17.39
N PHE A 268 1.47 28.58 -16.28
CA PHE A 268 0.76 29.51 -15.40
C PHE A 268 1.61 30.74 -15.06
N GLY A 269 1.02 31.93 -15.21
CA GLY A 269 1.68 33.21 -14.96
C GLY A 269 2.51 33.75 -16.12
N GLN A 270 2.70 32.98 -17.20
CA GLN A 270 3.32 33.45 -18.43
C GLN A 270 2.27 33.84 -19.48
N LYS A 271 2.66 34.70 -20.42
CA LYS A 271 1.82 35.14 -21.54
C LYS A 271 2.38 34.62 -22.86
N PRO A 272 1.54 34.12 -23.77
CA PRO A 272 1.98 33.72 -25.10
C PRO A 272 2.32 34.95 -25.95
N ASP A 273 3.46 34.90 -26.61
CA ASP A 273 3.88 35.82 -27.65
C ASP A 273 3.74 35.11 -29.00
N VAL A 274 2.58 35.30 -29.65
CA VAL A 274 2.24 34.66 -30.92
C VAL A 274 3.14 35.08 -32.09
N SER A 275 3.89 36.19 -31.94
CA SER A 275 4.83 36.64 -32.97
C SER A 275 6.12 35.83 -32.97
N THR A 276 6.50 35.28 -31.82
CA THR A 276 7.72 34.51 -31.63
C THR A 276 7.46 33.04 -31.29
N CYS A 277 6.20 32.66 -31.05
CA CYS A 277 5.80 31.34 -30.54
C CYS A 277 6.51 31.01 -29.22
N THR A 278 6.65 32.00 -28.33
CA THR A 278 7.30 31.83 -27.00
C THR A 278 6.41 32.28 -25.86
N CYS A 279 6.68 31.77 -24.65
CA CYS A 279 6.01 32.20 -23.42
C CYS A 279 6.93 33.12 -22.62
N LYS A 280 6.39 34.21 -22.06
CA LYS A 280 7.13 35.23 -21.29
C LYS A 280 6.44 35.57 -19.98
#